data_AF-A0A3N5PSN1-F1
#
_entry.id   AF-A0A3N5PSN1-F1
#
_cell.length_a   1.000
_cell.length_b   1.000
_cell.length_c   1.000
_cell.angle_alpha   90.00
_cell.angle_beta   90.00
_cell.angle_gamma   90.00
#
_symmetry.space_group_name_H-M   'P 1'
#
loop_
_entity.id
_entity.type
_entity.pdbx_description
1 polymer ?
#
loop_
_entity_poly.entity_id
_entity_poly.type
_entity_poly.pdbx_seq_one_letter_code
_entity_poly.pdbx_strand_id
1 'polypeptide(L)'
;MMKQLTVVASIALILSSMSPQPLQGAQPRGQSPSNMQDMMKMHEQMMAEMKAADSKLDALVKEMNAASGDAKVNAVAAVVTELVRQQRSMHERMGQMHEQIMSGRGMMMKK
;
A
#
# COMPACT_ATOMS: atom_id res chain seq x y z
N MET A 1 41.92 2.85 21.14
CA MET A 1 41.28 1.55 21.41
C MET A 1 40.58 1.08 20.15
N MET A 2 41.17 0.10 19.46
CA MET A 2 40.59 -0.63 18.32
C MET A 2 40.22 -2.04 18.82
N LYS A 3 39.09 -2.62 18.37
CA LYS A 3 38.80 -4.07 18.52
C LYS A 3 37.66 -4.55 17.59
N GLN A 4 38.06 -5.38 16.61
CA GLN A 4 37.45 -6.61 16.04
C GLN A 4 36.03 -6.56 15.44
N LEU A 5 35.75 -6.84 14.16
CA LEU A 5 36.11 -7.93 13.22
C LEU A 5 35.29 -9.24 13.41
N THR A 6 34.33 -9.42 12.49
CA THR A 6 33.86 -10.64 11.81
C THR A 6 33.44 -11.88 12.62
N VAL A 7 32.17 -12.28 12.48
CA VAL A 7 31.78 -13.70 12.40
C VAL A 7 30.77 -13.88 11.26
N VAL A 8 31.24 -14.61 10.24
CA VAL A 8 30.48 -15.22 9.16
C VAL A 8 29.88 -16.54 9.67
N ALA A 9 28.87 -17.04 8.94
CA ALA A 9 28.30 -18.39 8.94
C ALA A 9 26.92 -18.42 9.64
N SER A 10 25.84 -18.87 9.00
CA SER A 10 25.77 -20.11 8.23
C SER A 10 24.39 -20.30 7.58
N ILE A 11 24.40 -20.82 6.33
CA ILE A 11 23.56 -21.93 5.83
C ILE A 11 22.07 -21.59 5.57
N ALA A 12 21.43 -21.83 4.43
CA ALA A 12 21.74 -22.61 3.24
C ALA A 12 21.11 -21.94 2.01
N LEU A 13 21.94 -21.64 1.03
CA LEU A 13 21.50 -21.39 -0.34
C LEU A 13 21.36 -22.76 -1.01
N ILE A 14 20.17 -23.35 -0.99
CA ILE A 14 19.88 -24.56 -1.77
C ILE A 14 18.45 -24.49 -2.34
N LEU A 15 18.40 -24.70 -3.67
CA LEU A 15 17.26 -25.13 -4.49
C LEU A 15 16.17 -24.10 -4.83
N SER A 16 16.18 -23.58 -6.05
CA SER A 16 15.53 -24.30 -7.15
C SER A 16 15.44 -23.44 -8.42
N SER A 17 15.98 -24.04 -9.46
CA SER A 17 15.72 -23.79 -10.87
C SER A 17 14.23 -23.54 -11.14
N MET A 18 13.86 -22.30 -11.46
CA MET A 18 12.62 -22.04 -12.20
C MET A 18 12.95 -21.10 -13.35
N SER A 19 13.27 -21.72 -14.49
CA SER A 19 13.15 -21.07 -15.78
C SER A 19 11.70 -20.55 -15.92
N PRO A 20 11.47 -19.25 -16.18
CA PRO A 20 10.12 -18.78 -16.44
C PRO A 20 9.66 -19.37 -17.78
N GLN A 21 8.70 -20.30 -17.73
CA GLN A 21 7.96 -20.73 -18.91
C GLN A 21 7.14 -19.53 -19.42
N PRO A 22 7.20 -19.18 -20.71
CA PRO A 22 6.32 -18.18 -21.26
C PRO A 22 4.90 -18.75 -21.27
N LEU A 23 4.06 -18.27 -20.34
CA LEU A 23 2.62 -18.51 -20.38
C LEU A 23 2.08 -17.94 -21.69
N GLN A 24 1.71 -18.85 -22.59
CA GLN A 24 1.06 -18.55 -23.86
C GLN A 24 -0.27 -17.83 -23.60
N GLY A 25 -0.30 -16.56 -24.00
CA GLY A 25 -1.42 -15.88 -24.65
C GLY A 25 -2.83 -16.25 -24.21
N ALA A 26 -3.24 -15.79 -23.03
CA ALA A 26 -4.64 -15.41 -22.83
C ALA A 26 -4.79 -13.96 -23.33
N GLN A 27 -5.23 -13.78 -24.58
CA GLN A 27 -5.59 -12.47 -25.11
C GLN A 27 -6.66 -11.82 -24.21
N PRO A 28 -6.41 -10.64 -23.60
CA PRO A 28 -7.49 -9.89 -22.99
C PRO A 28 -8.37 -9.36 -24.12
N ARG A 29 -9.57 -9.93 -24.26
CA ARG A 29 -10.63 -9.42 -25.12
C ARG A 29 -10.90 -7.96 -24.76
N GLY A 30 -10.66 -7.07 -25.74
CA GLY A 30 -11.12 -5.69 -25.87
C GLY A 30 -11.50 -4.95 -24.58
N GLN A 31 -10.52 -4.32 -23.94
CA GLN A 31 -10.80 -3.15 -23.08
C GLN A 31 -10.99 -1.95 -24.00
N SER A 32 -12.19 -1.37 -24.01
CA SER A 32 -12.46 -0.12 -24.73
C SER A 32 -11.50 0.98 -24.24
N PRO A 33 -10.92 1.80 -25.13
CA PRO A 33 -9.90 2.81 -24.76
C PRO A 33 -10.39 3.86 -23.76
N SER A 34 -11.71 4.10 -23.68
CA SER A 34 -12.34 4.94 -22.65
C SER A 34 -12.04 4.44 -21.23
N ASN A 35 -12.04 3.13 -21.03
CA ASN A 35 -11.89 2.53 -19.71
C ASN A 35 -10.44 2.60 -19.21
N MET A 36 -9.45 2.71 -20.11
CA MET A 36 -8.05 2.87 -19.70
C MET A 36 -7.76 4.27 -19.16
N GLN A 37 -8.29 5.33 -19.79
CA GLN A 37 -8.05 6.70 -19.32
C GLN A 37 -8.68 6.95 -17.96
N ASP A 38 -9.88 6.42 -17.72
CA ASP A 38 -10.56 6.56 -16.44
C ASP A 38 -9.83 5.79 -15.33
N MET A 39 -9.29 4.60 -15.64
CA MET A 39 -8.45 3.84 -14.71
C MET A 39 -7.14 4.56 -14.37
N MET A 40 -6.48 5.17 -15.36
CA MET A 40 -5.26 5.96 -15.12
C MET A 40 -5.52 7.16 -14.22
N LYS A 41 -6.61 7.92 -14.47
CA LYS A 41 -6.99 9.05 -13.61
C LYS A 41 -7.29 8.62 -12.18
N MET A 42 -8.03 7.52 -12.00
CA MET A 42 -8.31 6.96 -10.68
C MET A 42 -7.02 6.55 -9.96
N HIS A 43 -6.07 5.95 -10.68
CA HIS A 43 -4.77 5.57 -10.13
C HIS A 43 -3.94 6.80 -9.72
N GLU A 44 -3.85 7.82 -10.56
CA GLU A 44 -3.14 9.07 -10.25
C GLU A 44 -3.75 9.78 -9.03
N GLN A 45 -5.08 9.86 -8.96
CA GLN A 45 -5.78 10.42 -7.81
C GLN A 45 -5.45 9.64 -6.53
N MET A 46 -5.49 8.30 -6.58
CA MET A 46 -5.17 7.46 -5.43
C MET A 46 -3.73 7.68 -4.95
N MET A 47 -2.76 7.77 -5.87
CA MET A 47 -1.37 8.04 -5.54
C MET A 47 -1.19 9.42 -4.92
N ALA A 48 -1.86 10.45 -5.44
CA ALA A 48 -1.82 11.80 -4.89
C ALA A 48 -2.40 11.85 -3.47
N GLU A 49 -3.53 11.18 -3.24
CA GLU A 49 -4.15 11.10 -1.92
C GLU A 49 -3.27 10.35 -0.91
N MET A 50 -2.63 9.25 -1.32
CA MET A 50 -1.68 8.51 -0.48
C MET A 50 -0.49 9.38 -0.09
N LYS A 51 0.12 10.05 -1.07
CA LYS A 51 1.24 10.97 -0.82
C LYS A 51 0.87 12.12 0.12
N ALA A 52 -0.34 12.66 -0.02
CA ALA A 52 -0.84 13.72 0.85
C ALA A 52 -1.06 13.21 2.29
N ALA A 53 -1.58 11.99 2.46
CA ALA A 53 -1.74 11.35 3.75
C ALA A 53 -0.39 11.10 4.43
N ASP A 54 0.61 10.60 3.68
CA ASP A 54 1.97 10.39 4.18
C ASP A 54 2.62 11.71 4.62
N SER A 55 2.53 12.74 3.77
CA SER A 55 3.10 14.05 4.06
C SER A 55 2.49 14.68 5.33
N LYS A 56 1.19 14.48 5.57
CA LYS A 56 0.52 14.93 6.78
C LYS A 56 1.03 14.17 8.00
N LEU A 57 1.20 12.86 7.91
CA LEU A 57 1.69 12.03 9.00
C LEU A 57 3.15 12.41 9.36
N ASP A 58 4.00 12.64 8.36
CA ASP A 58 5.38 13.11 8.55
C ASP A 58 5.43 14.45 9.29
N ALA A 59 4.55 15.39 8.93
CA ALA A 59 4.46 16.68 9.60
C ALA A 59 4.07 16.52 11.08
N LEU A 60 3.07 15.68 11.38
CA LEU A 60 2.64 15.39 12.75
C LEU A 60 3.74 14.70 13.57
N VAL A 61 4.47 13.75 12.96
CA VAL A 61 5.59 13.08 13.62
C VAL A 61 6.73 14.06 13.89
N LYS A 62 7.01 14.97 12.95
CA LYS A 62 8.02 16.03 13.16
C LYS A 62 7.63 16.97 14.30
N GLU A 63 6.37 17.40 14.35
CA GLU A 63 5.84 18.22 15.44
C GLU A 63 5.92 17.49 16.78
N MET A 64 5.48 16.23 16.81
CA MET A 64 5.61 15.36 17.97
C MET A 64 7.06 15.26 18.42
N ASN A 65 8.02 15.07 17.52
CA ASN A 65 9.43 14.97 17.87
C ASN A 65 10.04 16.26 18.40
N ALA A 66 9.53 17.42 17.97
CA ALA A 66 9.94 18.72 18.49
C ALA A 66 9.27 19.08 19.84
N ALA A 67 8.11 18.49 20.15
CA ALA A 67 7.37 18.75 21.37
C ALA A 67 8.05 18.15 22.63
N SER A 68 7.76 18.73 23.80
CA SER A 68 8.26 18.30 25.11
C SER A 68 7.19 18.49 26.19
N GLY A 69 7.34 17.80 27.33
CA GLY A 69 6.37 17.85 28.43
C GLY A 69 4.95 17.48 27.97
N ASP A 70 3.95 18.17 28.49
CA ASP A 70 2.54 17.89 28.19
C ASP A 70 2.19 18.09 26.70
N ALA A 71 2.90 18.98 25.99
CA ALA A 71 2.70 19.17 24.56
C ALA A 71 3.04 17.90 23.76
N LYS A 72 3.98 17.07 24.24
CA LYS A 72 4.31 15.78 23.62
C LYS A 72 3.12 14.83 23.64
N VAL A 73 2.35 14.82 24.73
CA VAL A 73 1.17 13.96 24.90
C VAL A 73 0.10 14.33 23.87
N ASN A 74 -0.18 15.62 23.71
CA ASN A 74 -1.12 16.11 22.69
C ASN A 74 -0.66 15.77 21.27
N ALA A 75 0.63 15.93 20.98
CA ALA A 75 1.18 15.61 19.66
C ALA A 75 1.14 14.10 19.36
N VAL A 76 1.38 13.23 20.36
CA VAL A 76 1.18 11.78 20.23
C VAL A 76 -0.28 11.46 19.93
N ALA A 77 -1.22 12.08 20.64
CA ALA A 77 -2.65 11.89 20.40
C ALA A 77 -3.04 12.30 18.97
N ALA A 78 -2.47 13.39 18.44
CA ALA A 78 -2.68 13.84 17.08
C ALA A 78 -2.16 12.83 16.03
N VAL A 79 -0.95 12.28 16.23
CA VAL A 79 -0.38 11.24 15.36
C VAL A 79 -1.26 9.98 15.37
N VAL A 80 -1.64 9.48 16.55
CA VAL A 80 -2.48 8.27 16.68
C VAL A 80 -3.85 8.48 16.04
N THR A 81 -4.46 9.66 16.25
CA THR A 81 -5.75 10.00 15.63
C THR A 81 -5.66 9.96 14.11
N GLU A 82 -4.59 10.51 13.52
CA GLU A 82 -4.40 10.49 12.08
C GLU A 82 -4.14 9.07 11.55
N LEU A 83 -3.35 8.24 12.24
CA LEU A 83 -3.14 6.83 11.89
C LEU A 83 -4.44 6.04 11.84
N VAL A 84 -5.28 6.18 12.88
CA VAL A 84 -6.59 5.51 12.94
C VAL A 84 -7.49 6.00 11.80
N ARG A 85 -7.49 7.30 11.51
CA ARG A 85 -8.26 7.88 10.39
C ARG A 85 -7.82 7.29 9.04
N GLN A 86 -6.51 7.21 8.79
CA GLN A 86 -5.95 6.62 7.58
C GLN A 86 -6.29 5.14 7.46
N GLN A 87 -6.14 4.37 8.54
CA GLN A 87 -6.48 2.95 8.57
C GLN A 87 -7.95 2.70 8.24
N ARG A 88 -8.87 3.47 8.84
CA ARG A 88 -10.31 3.37 8.55
C ARG A 88 -10.61 3.71 7.09
N SER A 89 -10.04 4.81 6.59
CA SER A 89 -10.25 5.24 5.21
C SER A 89 -9.73 4.21 4.19
N MET A 90 -8.61 3.55 4.48
CA MET A 90 -8.11 2.45 3.64
C MET A 90 -9.03 1.23 3.72
N HIS A 91 -9.48 0.86 4.92
CA HIS A 91 -10.36 -0.29 5.11
C HIS A 91 -11.71 -0.11 4.39
N GLU A 92 -12.32 1.06 4.52
CA GLU A 92 -13.58 1.40 3.83
C GLU A 92 -13.44 1.33 2.32
N ARG A 93 -12.35 1.88 1.77
CA ARG A 93 -12.07 1.82 0.33
C ARG A 93 -11.82 0.42 -0.17
N MET A 94 -11.09 -0.40 0.58
CA MET A 94 -10.88 -1.81 0.24
C MET A 94 -12.21 -2.57 0.27
N GLY A 95 -13.09 -2.28 1.22
CA GLY A 95 -14.45 -2.81 1.26
C GLY A 95 -15.27 -2.45 0.01
N GLN A 96 -15.28 -1.17 -0.37
CA GLN A 96 -16.00 -0.70 -1.56
C GLN A 96 -15.46 -1.32 -2.85
N MET A 97 -14.13 -1.38 -3.02
CA MET A 97 -13.50 -2.03 -4.18
C MET A 97 -13.82 -3.53 -4.21
N HIS A 98 -13.80 -4.21 -3.06
CA HIS A 98 -14.14 -5.62 -2.97
C HIS A 98 -15.60 -5.88 -3.36
N GLU A 99 -16.53 -5.05 -2.90
CA GLU A 99 -17.95 -5.14 -3.26
C GLU A 99 -18.18 -4.89 -4.76
N GLN A 100 -17.51 -3.90 -5.35
CA GLN A 100 -17.57 -3.65 -6.81
C GLN A 100 -17.05 -4.83 -7.62
N ILE A 101 -15.94 -5.46 -7.18
CA ILE A 101 -15.39 -6.63 -7.86
C ILE A 101 -16.32 -7.84 -7.72
N MET A 102 -16.90 -8.07 -6.53
CA MET A 102 -17.83 -9.18 -6.30
C MET A 102 -19.15 -9.00 -7.07
N SER A 103 -19.74 -7.81 -7.04
CA SER A 103 -20.97 -7.49 -7.78
C SER A 103 -20.77 -7.53 -9.31
N GLY A 104 -19.59 -7.13 -9.80
CA GLY A 104 -19.23 -7.27 -11.22
C GLY A 104 -18.98 -8.71 -11.67
N ARG A 105 -18.53 -9.60 -10.77
CA ARG A 105 -18.21 -11.01 -11.07
C ARG A 105 -19.41 -11.96 -10.89
N GLY A 106 -20.43 -11.57 -10.11
CA GLY A 106 -21.65 -12.36 -9.88
C GLY A 106 -22.53 -12.59 -11.13
N MET A 107 -22.33 -11.81 -12.19
CA MET A 107 -23.09 -11.93 -13.45
C MET A 107 -22.56 -13.01 -14.42
N MET A 108 -21.41 -13.62 -14.15
CA MET A 108 -20.79 -14.64 -15.04
C MET A 108 -21.05 -16.11 -14.66
N MET A 109 -21.86 -16.39 -13.61
CA MET A 109 -22.14 -17.76 -13.15
C MET A 109 -23.56 -18.27 -13.43
N LYS A 110 -24.40 -17.54 -14.17
CA LYS A 110 -25.67 -18.07 -14.69
C LYS A 110 -25.51 -18.44 -16.17
N LYS A 111 -25.17 -19.70 -16.44
CA LYS A 111 -25.50 -20.41 -17.68
C LYS A 111 -25.94 -21.82 -17.33
#